data_AF-A0A6P5JVC2-F1
#
_entry.id   AF-A0A6P5JVC2-F1
#
_cell.length_a   1.000
_cell.length_b   1.000
_cell.length_c   1.000
_cell.angle_alpha   90.00
_cell.angle_beta   90.00
_cell.angle_gamma   90.00
#
_symmetry.space_group_name_H-M   'P 1'
#
loop_
_entity.id
_entity.type
_entity.pdbx_description
1 polymer ?
#
loop_
_entity_poly.entity_id
_entity_poly.type
_entity_poly.pdbx_seq_one_letter_code
_entity_poly.pdbx_strand_id
1 'polypeptide(L)'
;MLLLLLLCLLLLALALHSKGSRNPRCQLPPGPTPLPLLGNLLQLGPSSLDKRLMKLSKSFGSVFTVYLGPQPAVVLSGASTLREALLLQADAFSGRGGMASFDRCTQGKGIVFSNGHLWHTLRTFTVGSLKKLGIGSRSIAERIQEEAAALIQELSLIQGASFNPLYHIHNAVANVICSVVFGQRYAYDDPDFRILLNLLNDNFQILSSQWGQMYNIFPSFLDWIPGPHHRIFSNFNKLQAFISKEIKKHEENRQPEEPQNFIDCFLDQMDKAKQDPRSHFYMETLVMTTHNLFFGGTETTSTTIHYGLLILLKYPNVTGKRICLGADLAHVEIFLFLTTILQRFTLCTVKRPERLTSPPSPQAWATCPHPMSST
;
A
#
# COMPACT_ATOMS: atom_id res chain seq x y z
N MET A 1 -9.57 -43.65 -15.71
CA MET A 1 -9.32 -43.32 -17.13
C MET A 1 -10.30 -42.30 -17.70
N LEU A 2 -11.62 -42.44 -17.50
CA LEU A 2 -12.63 -41.51 -18.03
C LEU A 2 -12.43 -40.04 -17.59
N LEU A 3 -12.12 -39.82 -16.31
CA LEU A 3 -11.83 -38.48 -15.74
C LEU A 3 -10.58 -37.83 -16.36
N LEU A 4 -9.54 -38.61 -16.62
CA LEU A 4 -8.32 -38.14 -17.29
C LEU A 4 -8.59 -37.79 -18.76
N LEU A 5 -9.43 -38.57 -19.43
CA LEU A 5 -9.80 -38.34 -20.83
C LEU A 5 -10.70 -37.11 -20.97
N LEU A 6 -11.64 -36.90 -20.05
CA LEU A 6 -12.46 -35.69 -19.94
C LEU A 6 -11.61 -34.45 -19.64
N LEU A 7 -10.64 -34.55 -18.73
CA LEU A 7 -9.71 -33.46 -18.42
C LEU A 7 -8.85 -33.12 -19.65
N CYS A 8 -8.32 -34.13 -20.36
CA CYS A 8 -7.55 -33.91 -21.58
C CYS A 8 -8.40 -33.27 -22.69
N LEU A 9 -9.63 -33.72 -22.90
CA LEU A 9 -10.55 -33.12 -23.89
C LEU A 9 -10.91 -31.68 -23.52
N LEU A 10 -11.13 -31.38 -22.23
CA LEU A 10 -11.38 -30.03 -21.75
C LEU A 10 -10.16 -29.11 -21.98
N LEU A 11 -8.96 -29.57 -21.64
CA LEU A 11 -7.71 -28.83 -21.88
C LEU A 11 -7.46 -28.61 -23.36
N LEU A 12 -7.78 -29.60 -24.21
CA LEU A 12 -7.67 -29.49 -25.67
C LEU A 12 -8.68 -28.48 -26.22
N ALA A 13 -9.93 -28.51 -25.76
CA ALA A 13 -10.96 -27.57 -26.16
C ALA A 13 -10.59 -26.14 -25.74
N LEU A 14 -10.10 -25.95 -24.52
CA LEU A 14 -9.60 -24.66 -24.02
C LEU A 14 -8.38 -24.18 -24.81
N ALA A 15 -7.45 -25.07 -25.17
CA ALA A 15 -6.29 -24.72 -26.00
C ALA A 15 -6.71 -24.29 -27.42
N LEU A 16 -7.66 -24.99 -28.03
CA LEU A 16 -8.22 -24.63 -29.34
C LEU A 16 -9.02 -23.32 -29.28
N HIS A 17 -9.78 -23.09 -28.21
CA HIS A 17 -10.54 -21.85 -28.00
C HIS A 17 -9.59 -20.65 -27.77
N SER A 18 -8.51 -20.85 -27.01
CA SER A 18 -7.50 -19.81 -26.78
C SER A 18 -6.75 -19.39 -28.05
N LYS A 19 -6.65 -20.29 -29.05
CA LYS A 19 -6.12 -19.99 -30.39
C LYS A 19 -7.15 -19.34 -31.33
N GLY A 20 -8.45 -19.56 -31.11
CA GLY A 20 -9.54 -19.17 -31.99
C GLY A 20 -10.05 -17.73 -31.88
N SER A 21 -9.60 -16.94 -30.89
CA SER A 21 -10.05 -15.55 -30.68
C SER A 21 -8.94 -14.53 -30.93
N ARG A 22 -8.26 -14.59 -32.07
CA ARG A 22 -7.37 -13.50 -32.53
C ARG A 22 -8.13 -12.60 -33.50
N ASN A 23 -8.79 -11.57 -32.96
CA ASN A 23 -9.33 -10.49 -33.78
C ASN A 23 -8.14 -9.66 -34.30
N PRO A 24 -7.86 -9.61 -35.63
CA PRO A 24 -6.66 -8.98 -36.16
C PRO A 24 -6.57 -7.47 -35.91
N ARG A 25 -7.65 -6.83 -35.43
CA ARG A 25 -7.73 -5.39 -35.10
C ARG A 25 -7.28 -5.02 -33.67
N CYS A 26 -6.97 -5.99 -32.81
CA CYS A 26 -6.46 -5.73 -31.45
C CYS A 26 -5.31 -6.69 -31.14
N GLN A 27 -4.13 -6.39 -31.68
CA GLN A 27 -2.93 -7.14 -31.35
C GLN A 27 -2.33 -6.60 -30.06
N LEU A 28 -2.37 -7.41 -29.00
CA LEU A 28 -1.62 -7.14 -27.79
C LEU A 28 -0.10 -7.17 -28.08
N PRO A 29 0.72 -6.46 -27.27
CA PRO A 29 2.17 -6.56 -27.32
C PRO A 29 2.67 -8.03 -27.31
N PRO A 30 3.88 -8.30 -27.84
CA PRO A 30 4.45 -9.64 -27.83
C PRO A 30 4.63 -10.13 -26.39
N GLY A 31 4.68 -11.43 -26.19
CA GLY A 31 4.84 -12.00 -24.85
C GLY A 31 5.01 -13.50 -24.85
N PRO A 32 5.40 -14.09 -23.71
CA PRO A 32 5.50 -15.54 -23.59
C PRO A 32 4.13 -16.19 -23.80
N THR A 33 4.10 -17.31 -24.51
CA THR A 33 2.85 -18.03 -24.79
C THR A 33 2.20 -18.49 -23.49
N PRO A 34 0.93 -18.11 -23.23
CA PRO A 34 0.22 -18.49 -22.01
C PRO A 34 -0.24 -19.95 -22.04
N LEU A 35 -0.31 -20.56 -20.87
CA LEU A 35 -0.99 -21.84 -20.66
C LEU A 35 -2.50 -21.61 -20.49
N PRO A 36 -3.35 -22.58 -20.90
CA PRO A 36 -4.79 -22.51 -20.61
C PRO A 36 -5.04 -22.35 -19.11
N LEU A 37 -5.96 -21.45 -18.73
CA LEU A 37 -6.38 -21.10 -17.36
C LEU A 37 -5.31 -20.43 -16.49
N LEU A 38 -4.07 -20.94 -16.48
CA LEU A 38 -2.98 -20.44 -15.64
C LEU A 38 -2.22 -19.27 -16.25
N GLY A 39 -2.38 -19.00 -17.54
CA GLY A 39 -1.62 -17.94 -18.20
C GLY A 39 -0.11 -18.20 -18.11
N ASN A 40 0.66 -17.20 -17.67
CA ASN A 40 2.10 -17.28 -17.51
C ASN A 40 2.55 -17.51 -16.05
N LEU A 41 1.65 -17.89 -15.13
CA LEU A 41 1.97 -18.01 -13.70
C LEU A 41 3.13 -18.97 -13.41
N LEU A 42 3.22 -20.11 -14.11
CA LEU A 42 4.34 -21.05 -13.94
C LEU A 42 5.68 -20.47 -14.42
N GLN A 43 5.65 -19.56 -15.38
CA GLN A 43 6.85 -18.90 -15.90
C GLN A 43 7.30 -17.76 -14.96
N LEU A 44 6.33 -17.03 -14.40
CA LEU A 44 6.55 -15.92 -13.46
C LEU A 44 6.95 -16.40 -12.06
N GLY A 45 6.46 -17.57 -11.64
CA GLY A 45 6.72 -18.15 -10.33
C GLY A 45 6.18 -17.29 -9.17
N PRO A 46 6.09 -17.85 -7.95
CA PRO A 46 5.50 -17.16 -6.81
C PRO A 46 6.48 -16.25 -6.05
N SER A 47 7.76 -16.26 -6.42
CA SER A 47 8.83 -15.50 -5.75
C SER A 47 9.69 -14.76 -6.79
N SER A 48 10.00 -13.49 -6.52
CA SER A 48 10.81 -12.62 -7.38
C SER A 48 10.17 -12.30 -8.75
N LEU A 49 8.87 -11.96 -8.73
CA LEU A 49 8.13 -11.56 -9.92
C LEU A 49 8.85 -10.45 -10.70
N ASP A 50 9.34 -9.44 -9.98
CA ASP A 50 10.17 -8.34 -10.49
C ASP A 50 11.34 -8.84 -11.36
N LYS A 51 12.16 -9.75 -10.85
CA LYS A 51 13.34 -10.28 -11.57
C LYS A 51 12.93 -11.07 -12.81
N ARG A 52 11.81 -11.79 -12.74
CA ARG A 52 11.30 -12.57 -13.87
C ARG A 52 10.74 -11.68 -14.97
N LEU A 53 9.98 -10.66 -14.60
CA LEU A 53 9.51 -9.64 -15.53
C LEU A 53 10.69 -8.90 -16.18
N MET A 54 11.72 -8.56 -15.42
CA MET A 54 12.96 -7.97 -15.96
C MET A 54 13.74 -8.92 -16.87
N LYS A 55 13.66 -10.23 -16.67
CA LYS A 55 14.23 -11.21 -17.60
C LYS A 55 13.41 -11.28 -18.89
N LEU A 56 12.08 -11.28 -18.80
CA LEU A 56 11.18 -11.28 -19.95
C LEU A 56 11.33 -10.00 -20.77
N SER A 57 11.53 -8.84 -20.14
CA SER A 57 11.74 -7.58 -20.87
C SER A 57 12.99 -7.59 -21.74
N LYS A 58 14.04 -8.33 -21.34
CA LYS A 58 15.22 -8.54 -22.19
C LYS A 58 14.94 -9.39 -23.43
N SER A 59 13.91 -10.24 -23.40
CA SER A 59 13.55 -11.14 -24.50
C SER A 59 12.46 -10.58 -25.40
N PHE A 60 11.49 -9.85 -24.84
CA PHE A 60 10.29 -9.36 -25.55
C PHE A 60 10.27 -7.84 -25.73
N GLY A 61 11.26 -7.12 -25.20
CA GLY A 61 11.35 -5.66 -25.26
C GLY A 61 10.75 -4.96 -24.04
N SER A 62 10.71 -3.63 -24.09
CA SER A 62 10.23 -2.79 -22.98
C SER A 62 8.71 -2.80 -22.80
N VAL A 63 7.95 -3.28 -23.79
CA VAL A 63 6.49 -3.43 -23.73
C VAL A 63 6.14 -4.85 -24.16
N PHE A 64 5.57 -5.63 -23.24
CA PHE A 64 5.20 -7.02 -23.50
C PHE A 64 3.97 -7.43 -22.69
N THR A 65 3.30 -8.51 -23.11
CA THR A 65 2.10 -9.01 -22.43
C THR A 65 2.39 -10.28 -21.65
N VAL A 66 1.89 -10.33 -20.42
CA VAL A 66 1.80 -11.56 -19.61
C VAL A 66 0.35 -11.79 -19.21
N TYR A 67 0.00 -13.03 -18.93
CA TYR A 67 -1.32 -13.45 -18.48
C TYR A 67 -1.22 -13.90 -17.03
N LEU A 68 -1.91 -13.20 -16.13
CA LEU A 68 -2.07 -13.59 -14.74
C LEU A 68 -3.36 -14.39 -14.62
N GLY A 69 -3.24 -15.72 -14.67
CA GLY A 69 -4.39 -16.59 -14.87
C GLY A 69 -5.10 -16.26 -16.19
N PRO A 70 -6.41 -15.94 -16.19
CA PRO A 70 -7.13 -15.55 -17.39
C PRO A 70 -6.93 -14.07 -17.79
N GLN A 71 -6.33 -13.24 -16.94
CA GLN A 71 -6.27 -11.79 -17.13
C GLN A 71 -5.00 -11.38 -17.90
N PRO A 72 -5.11 -10.72 -19.07
CA PRO A 72 -3.96 -10.13 -19.75
C PRO A 72 -3.47 -8.87 -19.00
N ALA A 73 -2.15 -8.75 -18.84
CA ALA A 73 -1.48 -7.60 -18.25
C ALA A 73 -0.33 -7.16 -19.18
N VAL A 74 -0.35 -5.90 -19.59
CA VAL A 74 0.76 -5.28 -20.33
C VAL A 74 1.79 -4.78 -19.32
N VAL A 75 3.03 -5.23 -19.49
CA VAL A 75 4.16 -4.87 -18.65
C VAL A 75 4.97 -3.79 -19.36
N LEU A 76 5.20 -2.69 -18.65
CA LEU A 76 6.03 -1.58 -19.09
C LEU A 76 7.35 -1.61 -18.31
N SER A 77 8.46 -1.68 -19.02
CA SER A 77 9.80 -1.84 -18.43
C SER A 77 10.77 -0.82 -18.98
N GLY A 78 11.34 0.00 -18.09
CA GLY A 78 12.36 1.00 -18.44
C GLY A 78 11.82 2.43 -18.43
N ALA A 79 12.70 3.39 -18.14
CA ALA A 79 12.33 4.78 -17.86
C ALA A 79 11.68 5.48 -19.07
N SER A 80 12.18 5.25 -20.28
CA SER A 80 11.63 5.85 -21.50
C SER A 80 10.19 5.41 -21.76
N THR A 81 9.93 4.10 -21.71
CA THR A 81 8.60 3.51 -21.89
C THR A 81 7.63 3.93 -20.80
N LEU A 82 8.07 3.96 -19.54
CA LEU A 82 7.24 4.45 -18.43
C LEU A 82 6.89 5.94 -18.60
N ARG A 83 7.86 6.77 -19.02
CA ARG A 83 7.62 8.19 -19.31
C ARG A 83 6.63 8.38 -20.45
N GLU A 84 6.77 7.62 -21.53
CA GLU A 84 5.86 7.70 -22.67
C GLU A 84 4.43 7.34 -22.28
N ALA A 85 4.23 6.19 -21.65
CA ALA A 85 2.90 5.72 -21.27
C ALA A 85 2.26 6.54 -20.15
N LEU A 86 2.99 6.75 -19.04
CA LEU A 86 2.40 7.32 -17.81
C LEU A 86 2.45 8.86 -17.76
N LEU A 87 3.28 9.52 -18.57
CA LEU A 87 3.35 10.98 -18.62
C LEU A 87 2.87 11.54 -19.96
N LEU A 88 3.40 11.07 -21.09
CA LEU A 88 3.02 11.63 -22.40
C LEU A 88 1.62 11.18 -22.85
N GLN A 89 1.20 9.99 -22.45
CA GLN A 89 -0.13 9.43 -22.72
C GLN A 89 -0.95 9.25 -21.43
N ALA A 90 -0.74 10.16 -20.45
CA ALA A 90 -1.30 10.04 -19.11
C ALA A 90 -2.82 9.78 -19.11
N ASP A 91 -3.60 10.44 -19.97
CA ASP A 91 -5.05 10.25 -20.03
C ASP A 91 -5.43 8.81 -20.39
N ALA A 92 -4.72 8.18 -21.33
CA ALA A 92 -4.97 6.80 -21.76
C ALA A 92 -4.54 5.77 -20.70
N PHE A 93 -3.52 6.07 -19.90
CA PHE A 93 -2.98 5.19 -18.85
C PHE A 93 -3.39 5.60 -17.42
N SER A 94 -4.33 6.53 -17.29
CA SER A 94 -4.79 7.06 -15.99
C SER A 94 -5.67 6.07 -15.22
N GLY A 95 -6.22 5.07 -15.91
CA GLY A 95 -7.10 4.07 -15.33
C GLY A 95 -6.40 3.20 -14.28
N ARG A 96 -7.13 2.87 -13.21
CA ARG A 96 -6.67 1.97 -12.17
C ARG A 96 -7.10 0.54 -12.47
N GLY A 97 -6.12 -0.36 -12.57
CA GLY A 97 -6.38 -1.79 -12.68
C GLY A 97 -7.12 -2.34 -11.47
N GLY A 98 -8.03 -3.29 -11.70
CA GLY A 98 -8.79 -3.96 -10.65
C GLY A 98 -7.91 -4.81 -9.75
N MET A 99 -8.28 -4.89 -8.48
CA MET A 99 -7.61 -5.73 -7.49
C MET A 99 -8.68 -6.37 -6.62
N ALA A 100 -8.99 -7.65 -6.88
CA ALA A 100 -10.16 -8.32 -6.31
C ALA A 100 -10.25 -8.22 -4.78
N SER A 101 -9.11 -8.29 -4.07
CA SER A 101 -9.08 -8.12 -2.61
C SER A 101 -9.55 -6.74 -2.17
N PHE A 102 -9.11 -5.67 -2.86
CA PHE A 102 -9.54 -4.31 -2.58
C PHE A 102 -10.94 -4.05 -3.11
N ASP A 103 -11.29 -4.49 -4.32
CA ASP A 103 -12.60 -4.28 -4.91
C ASP A 103 -13.71 -4.90 -4.03
N ARG A 104 -13.45 -6.05 -3.41
CA ARG A 104 -14.37 -6.65 -2.45
C ARG A 104 -14.54 -5.82 -1.17
N CYS A 105 -13.47 -5.19 -0.69
CA CYS A 105 -13.51 -4.37 0.52
C CYS A 105 -14.13 -3.00 0.27
N THR A 106 -13.73 -2.34 -0.83
CA THR A 106 -14.06 -0.94 -1.10
C THR A 106 -15.26 -0.78 -2.03
N GLN A 107 -15.64 -1.83 -2.78
CA GLN A 107 -16.67 -1.78 -3.82
C GLN A 107 -16.42 -0.67 -4.84
N GLY A 108 -15.14 -0.40 -5.16
CA GLY A 108 -14.72 0.66 -6.08
C GLY A 108 -14.85 2.09 -5.52
N LYS A 109 -15.16 2.24 -4.23
CA LYS A 109 -15.25 3.53 -3.52
C LYS A 109 -13.90 3.92 -2.91
N GLY A 110 -13.74 5.20 -2.59
CA GLY A 110 -12.48 5.76 -2.09
C GLY A 110 -11.63 6.38 -3.21
N ILE A 111 -10.34 6.58 -2.96
CA ILE A 111 -9.44 7.33 -3.85
C ILE A 111 -8.34 6.47 -4.49
N VAL A 112 -8.07 5.28 -3.97
CA VAL A 112 -6.94 4.44 -4.42
C VAL A 112 -7.33 3.49 -5.55
N PHE A 113 -8.52 2.88 -5.48
CA PHE A 113 -9.00 1.86 -6.43
C PHE A 113 -10.28 2.25 -7.19
N SER A 114 -10.72 3.51 -7.07
CA SER A 114 -11.81 4.08 -7.87
C SER A 114 -11.34 4.49 -9.27
N ASN A 115 -12.28 4.63 -10.21
CA ASN A 115 -12.02 5.13 -11.57
C ASN A 115 -13.00 6.25 -11.98
N GLY A 116 -12.70 6.91 -13.11
CA GLY A 116 -13.61 7.87 -13.75
C GLY A 116 -13.89 9.12 -12.91
N HIS A 117 -15.14 9.62 -13.01
CA HIS A 117 -15.54 10.87 -12.36
C HIS A 117 -15.43 10.79 -10.82
N LEU A 118 -15.78 9.63 -10.23
CA LEU A 118 -15.64 9.37 -8.80
C LEU A 118 -14.21 9.61 -8.30
N TRP A 119 -13.24 8.98 -8.97
CA TRP A 119 -11.83 9.13 -8.64
C TRP A 119 -11.37 10.58 -8.80
N HIS A 120 -11.69 11.22 -9.93
CA HIS A 120 -11.24 12.58 -10.20
C HIS A 120 -11.76 13.57 -9.15
N THR A 121 -13.05 13.48 -8.82
CA THR A 121 -13.70 14.34 -7.81
C THR A 121 -13.11 14.11 -6.42
N LEU A 122 -13.04 12.86 -5.95
CA LEU A 122 -12.53 12.56 -4.61
C LEU A 122 -11.02 12.86 -4.49
N ARG A 123 -10.22 12.59 -5.53
CA ARG A 123 -8.78 12.90 -5.54
C ARG A 123 -8.53 14.40 -5.50
N THR A 124 -9.23 15.17 -6.34
CA THR A 124 -9.08 16.63 -6.40
C THR A 124 -9.43 17.26 -5.06
N PHE A 125 -10.58 16.85 -4.50
CA PHE A 125 -11.00 17.25 -3.17
C PHE A 125 -9.96 16.88 -2.11
N THR A 126 -9.55 15.61 -2.07
CA THR A 126 -8.62 15.12 -1.03
C THR A 126 -7.28 15.86 -1.07
N VAL A 127 -6.68 16.02 -2.25
CA VAL A 127 -5.42 16.77 -2.39
C VAL A 127 -5.60 18.23 -1.96
N GLY A 128 -6.71 18.87 -2.31
CA GLY A 128 -7.04 20.23 -1.87
C GLY A 128 -7.16 20.33 -0.35
N SER A 129 -7.90 19.41 0.27
CA SER A 129 -8.10 19.36 1.73
C SER A 129 -6.81 19.10 2.48
N LEU A 130 -5.99 18.14 2.02
CA LEU A 130 -4.69 17.85 2.64
C LEU A 130 -3.75 19.07 2.59
N LYS A 131 -3.73 19.81 1.47
CA LYS A 131 -2.96 21.06 1.35
C LYS A 131 -3.46 22.13 2.32
N LYS A 132 -4.79 22.31 2.45
CA LYS A 132 -5.39 23.24 3.42
C LYS A 132 -5.02 22.90 4.85
N LEU A 133 -4.96 21.60 5.17
CA LEU A 133 -4.57 21.06 6.48
C LEU A 133 -3.06 21.06 6.72
N GLY A 134 -2.27 21.61 5.78
CA GLY A 134 -0.86 21.87 5.98
C GLY A 134 0.10 20.86 5.37
N ILE A 135 -0.39 19.80 4.70
CA ILE A 135 0.49 18.87 3.97
C ILE A 135 1.19 19.61 2.82
N GLY A 136 2.53 19.58 2.83
CA GLY A 136 3.37 20.32 1.89
C GLY A 136 3.72 21.75 2.33
N SER A 137 3.39 22.13 3.58
CA SER A 137 3.73 23.42 4.19
C SER A 137 4.56 23.24 5.47
N ARG A 138 4.91 24.34 6.15
CA ARG A 138 5.66 24.29 7.42
C ARG A 138 4.91 23.56 8.53
N SER A 139 3.58 23.59 8.55
CA SER A 139 2.77 23.03 9.64
C SER A 139 2.79 21.49 9.70
N ILE A 140 2.93 20.79 8.58
CA ILE A 140 3.10 19.32 8.63
C ILE A 140 4.48 18.94 9.16
N ALA A 141 5.52 19.74 8.88
CA ALA A 141 6.85 19.50 9.43
C ALA A 141 6.85 19.63 10.96
N GLU A 142 6.10 20.58 11.51
CA GLU A 142 5.93 20.74 12.95
C GLU A 142 5.23 19.53 13.58
N ARG A 143 4.16 19.00 12.96
CA ARG A 143 3.49 17.76 13.40
C ARG A 143 4.42 16.55 13.36
N ILE A 144 5.23 16.42 12.31
CA ILE A 144 6.22 15.34 12.20
C ILE A 144 7.31 15.50 13.26
N GLN A 145 7.77 16.72 13.55
CA GLN A 145 8.75 16.98 14.60
C GLN A 145 8.19 16.66 16.00
N GLU A 146 6.92 17.00 16.25
CA GLU A 146 6.21 16.63 17.48
C GLU A 146 6.17 15.11 17.66
N GLU A 147 5.80 14.37 16.62
CA GLU A 147 5.79 12.90 16.66
C GLU A 147 7.18 12.29 16.76
N ALA A 148 8.17 12.86 16.08
CA ALA A 148 9.55 12.43 16.22
C ALA A 148 10.02 12.62 17.66
N ALA A 149 9.71 13.74 18.31
CA ALA A 149 10.04 13.98 19.71
C ALA A 149 9.35 12.97 20.65
N ALA A 150 8.07 12.66 20.42
CA ALA A 150 7.35 11.65 21.17
C ALA A 150 7.98 10.25 21.01
N LEU A 151 8.32 9.86 19.78
CA LEU A 151 9.02 8.60 19.51
C LEU A 151 10.36 8.53 20.25
N ILE A 152 11.14 9.60 20.28
CA ILE A 152 12.42 9.62 21.02
C ILE A 152 12.21 9.41 22.52
N GLN A 153 11.15 10.00 23.09
CA GLN A 153 10.81 9.80 24.50
C GLN A 153 10.52 8.31 24.77
N GLU A 154 9.66 7.69 23.97
CA GLU A 154 9.34 6.26 24.09
C GLU A 154 10.58 5.36 23.95
N LEU A 155 11.42 5.63 22.96
CA LEU A 155 12.66 4.88 22.77
C LEU A 155 13.66 5.07 23.93
N SER A 156 13.68 6.24 24.58
CA SER A 156 14.57 6.50 25.71
C SER A 156 14.20 5.68 26.95
N LEU A 157 12.92 5.32 27.12
CA LEU A 157 12.43 4.49 28.23
C LEU A 157 12.97 3.05 28.18
N ILE A 158 13.40 2.59 27.00
CA ILE A 158 13.90 1.22 26.78
C ILE A 158 15.32 1.04 27.35
N GLN A 159 16.03 2.14 27.68
CA GLN A 159 17.33 2.14 28.39
C GLN A 159 18.40 1.20 27.78
N GLY A 160 18.40 1.06 26.45
CA GLY A 160 19.38 0.22 25.74
C GLY A 160 19.08 -1.27 25.71
N ALA A 161 17.93 -1.72 26.24
CA ALA A 161 17.48 -3.10 26.07
C ALA A 161 17.18 -3.42 24.59
N SER A 162 17.30 -4.69 24.22
CA SER A 162 16.91 -5.14 22.88
C SER A 162 15.38 -5.13 22.74
N PHE A 163 14.88 -4.60 21.63
CA PHE A 163 13.45 -4.56 21.33
C PHE A 163 13.21 -4.57 19.82
N ASN A 164 11.96 -4.84 19.42
CA ASN A 164 11.53 -4.67 18.03
C ASN A 164 10.96 -3.25 17.82
N PRO A 165 11.60 -2.40 17.00
CA PRO A 165 11.17 -1.02 16.81
C PRO A 165 9.94 -0.88 15.90
N LEU A 166 9.47 -1.94 15.25
CA LEU A 166 8.37 -1.87 14.29
C LEU A 166 7.12 -1.22 14.87
N TYR A 167 6.74 -1.58 16.10
CA TYR A 167 5.55 -1.03 16.75
C TYR A 167 5.67 0.48 16.99
N HIS A 168 6.79 0.93 17.58
CA HIS A 168 7.01 2.34 17.89
C HIS A 168 7.05 3.19 16.61
N ILE A 169 7.68 2.68 15.54
CA ILE A 169 7.71 3.35 14.24
C ILE A 169 6.32 3.40 13.61
N HIS A 170 5.58 2.28 13.61
CA HIS A 170 4.20 2.26 13.11
C HIS A 170 3.34 3.28 13.83
N ASN A 171 3.45 3.36 15.15
CA ASN A 171 2.67 4.29 15.94
C ASN A 171 3.00 5.75 15.62
N ALA A 172 4.29 6.09 15.57
CA ALA A 172 4.75 7.45 15.26
C ALA A 172 4.23 7.95 13.90
N VAL A 173 4.39 7.13 12.87
CA VAL A 173 3.94 7.43 11.51
C VAL A 173 2.42 7.48 11.43
N ALA A 174 1.73 6.52 12.06
CA ALA A 174 0.27 6.52 12.11
C ALA A 174 -0.27 7.79 12.76
N ASN A 175 0.36 8.26 13.83
CA ASN A 175 -0.05 9.49 14.51
C ASN A 175 0.09 10.74 13.65
N VAL A 176 1.10 10.82 12.76
CA VAL A 176 1.22 11.93 11.80
C VAL A 176 -0.05 12.00 10.95
N ILE A 177 -0.45 10.89 10.31
CA ILE A 177 -1.64 10.87 9.47
C ILE A 177 -2.94 10.96 10.28
N CYS A 178 -3.01 10.40 11.49
CA CYS A 178 -4.15 10.54 12.39
C CYS A 178 -4.37 12.01 12.80
N SER A 179 -3.30 12.76 13.05
CA SER A 179 -3.41 14.18 13.39
C SER A 179 -4.01 15.02 12.26
N VAL A 180 -3.85 14.60 11.01
CA VAL A 180 -4.42 15.27 9.82
C VAL A 180 -5.84 14.77 9.55
N VAL A 181 -6.07 13.46 9.69
CA VAL A 181 -7.31 12.82 9.27
C VAL A 181 -8.38 12.86 10.36
N PHE A 182 -8.02 12.48 11.58
CA PHE A 182 -8.89 12.48 12.76
C PHE A 182 -8.73 13.73 13.62
N GLY A 183 -7.71 14.57 13.37
CA GLY A 183 -7.46 15.77 14.17
C GLY A 183 -6.82 15.50 15.53
N GLN A 184 -6.46 14.25 15.82
CA GLN A 184 -5.88 13.85 17.11
C GLN A 184 -4.77 12.79 16.94
N ARG A 185 -3.97 12.66 18.00
CA ARG A 185 -2.91 11.67 18.15
C ARG A 185 -3.35 10.63 19.18
N TYR A 186 -2.84 9.41 19.07
CA TYR A 186 -3.12 8.32 20.01
C TYR A 186 -1.87 8.02 20.85
N ALA A 187 -2.10 7.64 22.11
CA ALA A 187 -1.02 7.25 23.02
C ALA A 187 -0.33 5.96 22.53
N TYR A 188 0.97 5.82 22.82
CA TYR A 188 1.75 4.65 22.37
C TYR A 188 1.34 3.36 23.09
N ASP A 189 0.73 3.46 24.27
CA ASP A 189 0.21 2.35 25.06
C ASP A 189 -1.30 2.14 24.90
N ASP A 190 -1.97 2.91 24.02
CA ASP A 190 -3.41 2.75 23.74
C ASP A 190 -3.68 1.34 23.16
N PRO A 191 -4.44 0.48 23.87
CA PRO A 191 -4.67 -0.89 23.44
C PRO A 191 -5.54 -0.97 22.18
N ASP A 192 -6.50 -0.05 22.01
CA ASP A 192 -7.40 -0.04 20.86
C ASP A 192 -6.63 0.40 19.61
N PHE A 193 -5.79 1.42 19.73
CA PHE A 193 -4.95 1.87 18.62
C PHE A 193 -3.90 0.82 18.26
N ARG A 194 -3.33 0.13 19.25
CA ARG A 194 -2.43 -1.01 19.01
C ARG A 194 -3.10 -2.12 18.21
N ILE A 195 -4.35 -2.46 18.54
CA ILE A 195 -5.13 -3.44 17.76
C ILE A 195 -5.31 -2.95 16.33
N LEU A 196 -5.63 -1.67 16.15
CA LEU A 196 -5.81 -1.05 14.83
C LEU A 196 -4.56 -1.18 13.94
N LEU A 197 -3.38 -0.84 14.48
CA LEU A 197 -2.11 -0.94 13.75
C LEU A 197 -1.76 -2.39 13.40
N ASN A 198 -2.06 -3.34 14.29
CA ASN A 198 -1.86 -4.76 14.00
C ASN A 198 -2.76 -5.26 12.86
N LEU A 199 -3.99 -4.76 12.74
CA LEU A 199 -4.90 -5.09 11.65
C LEU A 199 -4.39 -4.55 10.30
N LEU A 200 -3.86 -3.32 10.29
CA LEU A 200 -3.24 -2.73 9.09
C LEU A 200 -2.04 -3.59 8.63
N ASN A 201 -1.15 -3.93 9.56
CA ASN A 201 0.04 -4.71 9.25
C ASN A 201 -0.31 -6.15 8.82
N ASP A 202 -1.24 -6.84 9.48
CA ASP A 202 -1.69 -8.18 9.04
C ASP A 202 -2.27 -8.11 7.61
N ASN A 203 -3.09 -7.09 7.31
CA ASN A 203 -3.59 -6.88 5.95
C ASN A 203 -2.46 -6.65 4.95
N PHE A 204 -1.49 -5.80 5.27
CA PHE A 204 -0.34 -5.52 4.41
C PHE A 204 0.50 -6.78 4.14
N GLN A 205 0.74 -7.60 5.16
CA GLN A 205 1.47 -8.86 5.03
C GLN A 205 0.68 -9.88 4.19
N ILE A 206 -0.63 -10.04 4.42
CA ILE A 206 -1.44 -11.00 3.66
C ILE A 206 -1.56 -10.58 2.20
N LEU A 207 -1.81 -9.29 1.92
CA LEU A 207 -1.87 -8.75 0.56
C LEU A 207 -0.56 -8.97 -0.20
N SER A 208 0.58 -8.92 0.51
CA SER A 208 1.91 -9.14 -0.07
C SER A 208 2.31 -10.61 -0.17
N SER A 209 1.63 -11.50 0.56
CA SER A 209 1.83 -12.93 0.52
C SER A 209 1.36 -13.58 -0.79
N GLN A 210 1.77 -14.83 -1.00
CA GLN A 210 1.29 -15.65 -2.12
C GLN A 210 -0.23 -15.85 -2.09
N TRP A 211 -0.83 -15.91 -0.90
CA TRP A 211 -2.28 -16.02 -0.75
C TRP A 211 -3.01 -14.79 -1.26
N GLY A 212 -2.55 -13.59 -0.88
CA GLY A 212 -3.13 -12.32 -1.36
C GLY A 212 -3.01 -12.16 -2.87
N GLN A 213 -1.84 -12.50 -3.43
CA GLN A 213 -1.64 -12.47 -4.87
C GLN A 213 -2.54 -13.46 -5.61
N MET A 214 -2.63 -14.71 -5.13
CA MET A 214 -3.48 -15.71 -5.77
C MET A 214 -4.95 -15.32 -5.69
N TYR A 215 -5.38 -14.69 -4.59
CA TYR A 215 -6.74 -14.17 -4.45
C TYR A 215 -7.06 -13.12 -5.52
N ASN A 216 -6.11 -12.25 -5.84
CA ASN A 216 -6.29 -11.25 -6.90
C ASN A 216 -6.38 -11.85 -8.30
N ILE A 217 -5.83 -13.05 -8.52
CA ILE A 217 -5.86 -13.74 -9.81
C ILE A 217 -7.10 -14.65 -9.94
N PHE A 218 -7.45 -15.38 -8.88
CA PHE A 218 -8.54 -16.36 -8.87
C PHE A 218 -9.50 -16.15 -7.68
N PRO A 219 -10.16 -14.99 -7.58
CA PRO A 219 -10.97 -14.66 -6.39
C PRO A 219 -12.14 -15.63 -6.19
N SER A 220 -12.90 -15.93 -7.25
CA SER A 220 -14.09 -16.79 -7.19
C SER A 220 -13.78 -18.23 -6.76
N PHE A 221 -12.57 -18.71 -7.04
CA PHE A 221 -12.11 -20.03 -6.60
C PHE A 221 -11.65 -19.99 -5.14
N LEU A 222 -10.85 -18.99 -4.79
CA LEU A 222 -10.29 -18.85 -3.44
C LEU A 222 -11.31 -18.40 -2.39
N ASP A 223 -12.46 -17.87 -2.79
CA ASP A 223 -13.58 -17.62 -1.87
C ASP A 223 -14.05 -18.88 -1.13
N TRP A 224 -13.92 -20.05 -1.77
CA TRP A 224 -14.32 -21.35 -1.22
C TRP A 224 -13.20 -22.05 -0.44
N ILE A 225 -11.95 -21.61 -0.57
CA ILE A 225 -10.79 -22.27 0.02
C ILE A 225 -10.43 -21.59 1.32
N PRO A 226 -10.47 -22.28 2.47
CA PRO A 226 -10.07 -21.67 3.74
C PRO A 226 -8.60 -21.25 3.69
N GLY A 227 -8.30 -20.03 4.14
CA GLY A 227 -6.94 -19.52 4.14
C GLY A 227 -6.80 -18.17 4.83
N PRO A 228 -5.57 -17.66 4.95
CA PRO A 228 -5.31 -16.39 5.60
C PRO A 228 -5.90 -15.19 4.84
N HIS A 229 -6.16 -15.30 3.53
CA HIS A 229 -6.75 -14.22 2.72
C HIS A 229 -8.14 -13.80 3.19
N HIS A 230 -8.92 -14.68 3.81
CA HIS A 230 -10.21 -14.31 4.39
C HIS A 230 -10.09 -13.32 5.57
N ARG A 231 -8.94 -13.32 6.27
CA ARG A 231 -8.71 -12.36 7.37
C ARG A 231 -8.67 -10.92 6.87
N ILE A 232 -8.27 -10.68 5.62
CA ILE A 232 -8.29 -9.32 5.02
C ILE A 232 -9.66 -8.68 5.22
N PHE A 233 -10.73 -9.42 4.90
CA PHE A 233 -12.10 -8.90 4.97
C PHE A 233 -12.57 -8.69 6.42
N SER A 234 -12.22 -9.60 7.33
CA SER A 234 -12.56 -9.43 8.76
C SER A 234 -11.83 -8.24 9.38
N ASN A 235 -10.53 -8.10 9.09
CA ASN A 235 -9.72 -6.98 9.53
C ASN A 235 -10.24 -5.66 8.95
N PHE A 236 -10.59 -5.66 7.66
CA PHE A 236 -11.17 -4.50 7.00
C PHE A 236 -12.47 -4.04 7.66
N ASN A 237 -13.38 -4.97 8.00
CA ASN A 237 -14.62 -4.63 8.70
C ASN A 237 -14.36 -3.97 10.07
N LYS A 238 -13.34 -4.45 10.81
CA LYS A 238 -12.93 -3.85 12.10
C LYS A 238 -12.35 -2.44 11.91
N LEU A 239 -11.49 -2.26 10.90
CA LEU A 239 -10.92 -0.97 10.53
C LEU A 239 -12.04 0.02 10.12
N GLN A 240 -13.02 -0.45 9.34
CA GLN A 240 -14.17 0.35 8.95
C GLN A 240 -15.01 0.78 10.15
N ALA A 241 -15.27 -0.15 11.09
CA ALA A 241 -16.03 0.15 12.30
C ALA A 241 -15.33 1.20 13.17
N PHE A 242 -14.01 1.14 13.31
CA PHE A 242 -13.23 2.16 14.00
C PHE A 242 -13.37 3.53 13.32
N ILE A 243 -13.17 3.58 12.00
CA ILE A 243 -13.27 4.83 11.23
C ILE A 243 -14.68 5.42 11.31
N SER A 244 -15.72 4.59 11.19
CA SER A 244 -17.11 5.05 11.32
C SER A 244 -17.40 5.59 12.72
N LYS A 245 -16.83 4.99 13.78
CA LYS A 245 -16.95 5.50 15.15
C LYS A 245 -16.30 6.89 15.28
N GLU A 246 -15.10 7.09 14.71
CA GLU A 246 -14.45 8.39 14.72
C GLU A 246 -15.23 9.42 13.90
N ILE A 247 -15.69 9.08 12.70
CA ILE A 247 -16.52 9.99 11.88
C ILE A 247 -17.77 10.44 12.65
N LYS A 248 -18.44 9.53 13.35
CA LYS A 248 -19.62 9.87 14.14
C LYS A 248 -19.31 10.88 15.26
N LYS A 249 -18.17 10.73 15.95
CA LYS A 249 -17.73 11.70 16.96
C LYS A 249 -17.53 13.08 16.34
N HIS A 250 -16.97 13.16 15.13
CA HIS A 250 -16.79 14.41 14.41
C HIS A 250 -18.12 15.01 13.94
N GLU A 251 -19.06 14.18 13.47
CA GLU A 251 -20.41 14.64 13.12
C GLU A 251 -21.13 15.32 14.29
N GLU A 252 -20.95 14.81 15.50
CA GLU A 252 -21.57 15.32 16.74
C GLU A 252 -20.89 16.59 17.27
N ASN A 253 -19.58 16.76 17.06
CA ASN A 253 -18.79 17.79 17.75
C ASN A 253 -18.16 18.86 16.83
N ARG A 254 -18.24 18.71 15.50
CA ARG A 254 -17.61 19.67 14.58
C ARG A 254 -18.29 21.03 14.57
N GLN A 255 -17.51 22.06 14.25
CA GLN A 255 -18.00 23.38 13.91
C GLN A 255 -18.13 23.49 12.38
N PRO A 256 -19.34 23.71 11.84
CA PRO A 256 -19.52 23.87 10.39
C PRO A 256 -18.66 25.00 9.84
N GLU A 257 -18.05 24.77 8.66
CA GLU A 257 -17.22 25.73 7.93
C GLU A 257 -15.86 26.08 8.56
N GLU A 258 -15.55 25.54 9.73
CA GLU A 258 -14.24 25.67 10.41
C GLU A 258 -13.54 24.29 10.53
N PRO A 259 -13.22 23.61 9.42
CA PRO A 259 -12.73 22.24 9.48
C PRO A 259 -11.31 22.17 10.02
N GLN A 260 -11.10 21.33 11.04
CA GLN A 260 -9.79 21.17 11.70
C GLN A 260 -9.01 19.96 11.17
N ASN A 261 -9.71 19.02 10.55
CA ASN A 261 -9.16 17.78 10.02
C ASN A 261 -9.85 17.37 8.71
N PHE A 262 -9.40 16.26 8.13
CA PHE A 262 -9.92 15.78 6.85
C PHE A 262 -11.40 15.38 6.91
N ILE A 263 -11.82 14.74 8.01
CA ILE A 263 -13.21 14.31 8.19
C ILE A 263 -14.14 15.53 8.19
N ASP A 264 -13.80 16.58 8.93
CA ASP A 264 -14.58 17.83 8.95
C ASP A 264 -14.69 18.44 7.55
N CYS A 265 -13.56 18.52 6.83
CA CYS A 265 -13.54 19.03 5.46
C CYS A 265 -14.53 18.26 4.56
N PHE A 266 -14.57 16.93 4.71
CA PHE A 266 -15.43 16.07 3.90
C PHE A 266 -16.90 16.20 4.31
N LEU A 267 -17.18 16.29 5.61
CA LEU A 267 -18.54 16.50 6.12
C LEU A 267 -19.11 17.85 5.67
N ASP A 268 -18.30 18.92 5.68
CA ASP A 268 -18.68 20.22 5.12
C ASP A 268 -19.01 20.12 3.62
N GLN A 269 -18.22 19.34 2.87
CA GLN A 269 -18.46 19.12 1.46
C GLN A 269 -19.72 18.27 1.22
N MET A 270 -20.02 17.30 2.09
CA MET A 270 -21.26 16.55 2.07
C MET A 270 -22.46 17.47 2.32
N ASP A 271 -22.37 18.40 3.29
CA ASP A 271 -23.43 19.38 3.54
C ASP A 271 -23.73 20.26 2.33
N LYS A 272 -22.68 20.77 1.67
CA LYS A 272 -22.79 21.58 0.44
C LYS A 272 -23.39 20.80 -0.71
N ALA A 273 -23.14 19.49 -0.78
CA ALA A 273 -23.60 18.63 -1.86
C ALA A 273 -24.91 17.88 -1.57
N LYS A 274 -25.59 18.14 -0.42
CA LYS A 274 -26.82 17.44 -0.01
C LYS A 274 -27.93 17.42 -1.06
N GLN A 275 -28.01 18.47 -1.88
CA GLN A 275 -29.06 18.61 -2.90
C GLN A 275 -28.67 18.02 -4.26
N ASP A 276 -27.43 17.60 -4.45
CA ASP A 276 -26.98 16.99 -5.72
C ASP A 276 -27.03 15.45 -5.63
N PRO A 277 -28.02 14.79 -6.27
CA PRO A 277 -28.12 13.33 -6.26
C PRO A 277 -26.97 12.64 -7.03
N ARG A 278 -26.18 13.39 -7.81
CA ARG A 278 -25.00 12.87 -8.52
C ARG A 278 -23.70 13.09 -7.74
N SER A 279 -23.79 13.65 -6.53
CA SER A 279 -22.64 13.87 -5.67
C SER A 279 -21.90 12.56 -5.38
N HIS A 280 -20.57 12.67 -5.37
CA HIS A 280 -19.68 11.59 -4.94
C HIS A 280 -19.30 11.69 -3.45
N PHE A 281 -19.87 12.65 -2.73
CA PHE A 281 -19.65 12.89 -1.32
C PHE A 281 -20.80 12.30 -0.51
N TYR A 282 -20.60 11.09 0.01
CA TYR A 282 -21.54 10.38 0.87
C TYR A 282 -20.78 9.51 1.87
N MET A 283 -21.47 8.93 2.84
CA MET A 283 -20.84 8.30 4.01
C MET A 283 -19.86 7.19 3.63
N GLU A 284 -20.23 6.31 2.68
CA GLU A 284 -19.36 5.22 2.26
C GLU A 284 -18.09 5.73 1.56
N THR A 285 -18.15 6.79 0.76
CA THR A 285 -16.93 7.37 0.16
C THR A 285 -16.07 8.09 1.18
N LEU A 286 -16.66 8.73 2.20
CA LEU A 286 -15.92 9.29 3.34
C LEU A 286 -15.15 8.19 4.07
N VAL A 287 -15.85 7.15 4.55
CA VAL A 287 -15.24 6.04 5.29
C VAL A 287 -14.11 5.38 4.49
N MET A 288 -14.33 5.13 3.18
CA MET A 288 -13.33 4.51 2.31
C MET A 288 -12.14 5.42 2.03
N THR A 289 -12.36 6.71 1.83
CA THR A 289 -11.28 7.68 1.57
C THR A 289 -10.44 7.87 2.82
N THR A 290 -11.07 7.99 3.99
CA THR A 290 -10.39 8.02 5.30
C THR A 290 -9.56 6.76 5.53
N HIS A 291 -10.12 5.57 5.25
CA HIS A 291 -9.37 4.31 5.30
C HIS A 291 -8.16 4.31 4.35
N ASN A 292 -8.33 4.79 3.11
CA ASN A 292 -7.25 4.86 2.14
C ASN A 292 -6.09 5.75 2.59
N LEU A 293 -6.40 6.92 3.15
CA LEU A 293 -5.38 7.84 3.69
C LEU A 293 -4.66 7.21 4.88
N PHE A 294 -5.40 6.63 5.82
CA PHE A 294 -4.84 6.03 7.02
C PHE A 294 -3.97 4.80 6.71
N PHE A 295 -4.48 3.85 5.92
CA PHE A 295 -3.74 2.66 5.51
C PHE A 295 -2.49 3.01 4.69
N GLY A 296 -2.65 3.89 3.68
CA GLY A 296 -1.57 4.29 2.79
C GLY A 296 -0.46 5.09 3.49
N GLY A 297 -0.85 6.02 4.37
CA GLY A 297 0.09 6.86 5.12
C GLY A 297 0.86 6.11 6.22
N THR A 298 0.29 5.04 6.77
CA THR A 298 0.90 4.31 7.90
C THR A 298 1.89 3.23 7.44
N GLU A 299 1.42 2.26 6.66
CA GLU A 299 2.19 1.02 6.40
C GLU A 299 3.43 1.27 5.53
N THR A 300 3.28 2.08 4.48
CA THR A 300 4.36 2.29 3.50
C THR A 300 5.52 3.08 4.06
N THR A 301 5.24 4.18 4.76
CA THR A 301 6.25 5.02 5.40
C THR A 301 6.95 4.28 6.54
N SER A 302 6.20 3.56 7.38
CA SER A 302 6.78 2.80 8.49
C SER A 302 7.66 1.65 8.02
N THR A 303 7.23 0.92 6.99
CA THR A 303 8.04 -0.12 6.35
C THR A 303 9.35 0.47 5.80
N THR A 304 9.28 1.68 5.22
CA THR A 304 10.46 2.37 4.68
C THR A 304 11.43 2.79 5.77
N ILE A 305 10.94 3.39 6.86
CA ILE A 305 11.77 3.77 8.01
C ILE A 305 12.40 2.54 8.65
N HIS A 306 11.63 1.46 8.82
CA HIS A 306 12.13 0.19 9.36
C HIS A 306 13.25 -0.40 8.49
N TYR A 307 13.07 -0.41 7.16
CA TYR A 307 14.13 -0.79 6.22
C TYR A 307 15.36 0.12 6.31
N GLY A 308 15.14 1.43 6.42
CA GLY A 308 16.21 2.41 6.60
C GLY A 308 17.08 2.07 7.81
N LEU A 309 16.46 1.83 8.96
CA LEU A 309 17.19 1.45 10.18
C LEU A 309 17.94 0.12 10.02
N LEU A 310 17.34 -0.89 9.39
CA LEU A 310 18.00 -2.17 9.11
C LEU A 310 19.21 -2.02 8.20
N ILE A 311 19.12 -1.19 7.17
CA ILE A 311 20.24 -0.89 6.26
C ILE A 311 21.36 -0.18 7.02
N LEU A 312 21.04 0.81 7.86
CA LEU A 312 22.03 1.52 8.66
C LEU A 312 22.72 0.61 9.67
N LEU A 313 21.98 -0.32 10.30
CA LEU A 313 22.56 -1.36 11.16
C LEU A 313 23.50 -2.31 10.41
N LYS A 314 23.20 -2.62 9.15
CA LYS A 314 24.04 -3.50 8.32
C LYS A 314 25.30 -2.81 7.81
N TYR A 315 25.21 -1.51 7.52
CA TYR A 315 26.31 -0.72 6.97
C TYR A 315 26.71 0.40 7.93
N PRO A 316 27.30 0.09 9.10
CA PRO A 316 27.60 1.08 10.14
C PRO A 316 28.59 2.16 9.66
N ASN A 317 29.44 1.87 8.68
CA ASN A 317 30.34 2.85 8.08
C ASN A 317 29.61 3.99 7.34
N VAL A 318 28.32 3.81 6.99
CA VAL A 318 27.47 4.86 6.43
C VAL A 318 27.02 5.84 7.51
N THR A 319 27.05 5.48 8.80
CA THR A 319 26.61 6.31 9.93
C THR A 319 27.71 7.19 10.56
N GLY A 320 28.67 7.68 9.76
CA GLY A 320 29.81 8.48 10.24
C GLY A 320 29.44 9.81 10.96
N LYS A 321 30.36 10.32 11.78
CA LYS A 321 30.19 11.43 12.76
C LYS A 321 29.71 12.80 12.23
N ARG A 322 29.52 12.98 10.92
CA ARG A 322 28.89 14.18 10.33
C ARG A 322 28.18 13.82 9.02
N ILE A 323 26.86 13.69 9.07
CA ILE A 323 26.00 13.68 7.88
C ILE A 323 24.96 14.78 8.02
N CYS A 324 24.99 15.73 7.09
CA CYS A 324 23.93 16.68 6.72
C CYS A 324 24.37 17.32 5.37
N LEU A 325 23.55 17.77 4.43
CA LEU A 325 22.15 18.22 4.39
C LEU A 325 21.76 18.12 2.88
N GLY A 326 20.85 17.23 2.47
CA GLY A 326 20.23 17.29 1.11
C GLY A 326 20.89 16.48 -0.03
N ALA A 327 20.69 15.16 -0.03
CA ALA A 327 20.76 14.37 -1.27
C ALA A 327 19.35 13.84 -1.57
N ASP A 328 18.56 14.72 -2.17
CA ASP A 328 17.30 14.46 -2.88
C ASP A 328 16.12 13.94 -2.05
N LEU A 329 15.59 14.84 -1.21
CA LEU A 329 14.21 14.94 -0.69
C LEU A 329 13.39 13.63 -0.66
N ALA A 330 13.90 12.61 0.03
CA ALA A 330 13.05 11.52 0.49
C ALA A 330 12.03 12.12 1.47
N HIS A 331 10.75 12.06 1.08
CA HIS A 331 9.58 12.67 1.74
C HIS A 331 9.81 13.06 3.21
N VAL A 332 9.59 14.34 3.53
CA VAL A 332 9.88 15.03 4.80
C VAL A 332 9.73 14.17 6.06
N GLU A 333 8.71 13.31 6.12
CA GLU A 333 8.48 12.36 7.21
C GLU A 333 9.63 11.36 7.42
N ILE A 334 10.07 10.66 6.37
CA ILE A 334 11.19 9.70 6.44
C ILE A 334 12.47 10.41 6.86
N PHE A 335 12.73 11.59 6.28
CA PHE A 335 13.91 12.38 6.61
C PHE A 335 13.91 12.82 8.07
N LEU A 336 12.82 13.41 8.57
CA LEU A 336 12.73 13.91 9.94
C LEU A 336 12.80 12.77 10.96
N PHE A 337 12.11 11.64 10.73
CA PHE A 337 12.20 10.49 11.64
C PHE A 337 13.62 9.90 11.67
N LEU A 338 14.22 9.60 10.52
CA LEU A 338 15.55 8.99 10.47
C LEU A 338 16.61 9.93 11.05
N THR A 339 16.60 11.21 10.69
CA THR A 339 17.59 12.17 11.22
C THR A 339 17.43 12.40 12.72
N THR A 340 16.20 12.52 13.23
CA THR A 340 15.96 12.70 14.67
C THR A 340 16.40 11.48 15.48
N ILE A 341 16.14 10.26 14.99
CA ILE A 341 16.60 9.02 15.61
C ILE A 341 18.14 8.98 15.65
N LEU A 342 18.80 9.22 14.51
CA LEU A 342 20.26 9.11 14.38
C LEU A 342 21.03 10.22 15.12
N GLN A 343 20.41 11.38 15.35
CA GLN A 343 20.99 12.46 16.16
C GLN A 343 20.99 12.13 17.65
N ARG A 344 20.04 11.32 18.12
CA ARG A 344 19.83 11.03 19.55
C ARG A 344 20.35 9.66 19.96
N PHE A 345 20.40 8.71 19.05
CA PHE A 345 20.75 7.33 19.34
C PHE A 345 21.83 6.80 18.39
N THR A 346 22.71 5.96 18.93
CA THR A 346 23.57 5.09 18.13
C THR A 346 22.86 3.76 17.94
N LEU A 347 22.70 3.32 16.69
CA LEU A 347 22.02 2.06 16.39
C LEU A 347 22.94 0.87 16.70
N CYS A 348 22.45 -0.05 17.54
CA CYS A 348 23.14 -1.30 17.87
C CYS A 348 22.26 -2.50 17.48
N THR A 349 22.89 -3.56 17.00
CA THR A 349 22.21 -4.82 16.64
C THR A 349 22.70 -5.95 17.53
N VAL A 350 21.79 -6.85 17.94
CA VAL A 350 22.12 -8.07 18.69
C VAL A 350 22.87 -9.07 17.82
N LYS A 351 22.55 -9.10 16.51
CA LYS A 351 23.26 -9.94 15.53
C LYS A 351 24.43 -9.15 14.94
N ARG A 352 25.55 -9.83 14.67
CA ARG A 352 26.66 -9.24 13.92
C ARG A 352 26.17 -8.70 12.56
N PRO A 353 26.63 -7.51 12.09
CA PRO A 353 26.15 -6.89 10.85
C PRO A 353 26.18 -7.82 9.63
N GLU A 354 27.17 -8.71 9.55
CA GLU A 354 27.34 -9.66 8.43
C GLU A 354 26.23 -10.73 8.40
N ARG A 355 25.60 -11.01 9.55
CA ARG A 355 24.51 -11.98 9.71
C ARG A 355 23.12 -11.35 9.60
N LEU A 356 23.03 -10.04 9.43
CA LEU A 356 21.77 -9.38 9.09
C LEU A 356 21.42 -9.72 7.62
N THR A 357 20.39 -10.54 7.44
CA THR A 357 19.81 -10.83 6.12
C THR A 357 19.27 -9.53 5.54
N SER A 358 19.93 -9.01 4.51
CA SER A 358 19.50 -7.80 3.79
C SER A 358 18.76 -8.01 2.47
N PRO A 359 18.70 -9.20 1.84
CA PRO A 359 17.79 -9.30 0.72
C PRO A 359 16.39 -9.30 1.31
N PRO A 360 15.48 -8.46 0.78
CA PRO A 360 14.08 -8.51 1.16
C PRO A 360 13.53 -9.92 0.95
N SER A 361 12.52 -10.32 1.73
CA SER A 361 11.70 -11.45 1.29
C SER A 361 11.02 -11.04 -0.02
N PRO A 362 11.30 -11.69 -1.16
CA PRO A 362 10.74 -11.25 -2.44
C PRO A 362 9.25 -11.60 -2.47
N GLN A 363 8.43 -10.61 -2.15
CA GLN A 363 6.98 -10.60 -2.23
C GLN A 363 6.55 -9.76 -3.45
N ALA A 364 5.37 -10.01 -4.04
CA ALA A 364 5.03 -9.38 -5.33
C ALA A 364 4.28 -8.06 -5.23
N TRP A 365 3.61 -7.76 -4.10
CA TRP A 365 2.87 -6.50 -3.93
C TRP A 365 3.70 -5.42 -3.22
N ALA A 366 4.31 -5.77 -2.10
CA ALA A 366 5.22 -4.90 -1.37
C ALA A 366 6.44 -5.68 -0.89
N THR A 367 7.53 -4.95 -0.66
CA THR A 367 8.78 -5.52 -0.16
C THR A 367 8.80 -5.41 1.36
N CYS A 368 8.67 -6.52 2.09
CA CYS A 368 8.66 -6.52 3.56
C CYS A 368 10.01 -6.95 4.16
N PRO A 369 10.49 -6.30 5.24
CA PRO A 369 11.71 -6.67 5.92
C PRO A 369 11.52 -7.98 6.68
N HIS A 370 12.59 -8.75 6.85
CA HIS A 370 12.55 -9.90 7.75
C HIS A 370 12.33 -9.43 9.19
N PRO A 371 11.52 -10.13 10.00
CA PRO A 371 11.34 -9.80 11.41
C PRO A 371 12.69 -9.74 12.13
N MET A 372 12.94 -8.66 12.86
CA MET A 372 14.05 -8.61 13.82
C MET A 372 13.72 -9.56 14.97
N SER A 373 14.23 -10.79 14.90
CA SER A 373 14.10 -11.76 15.99
C SER A 373 14.88 -11.26 17.20
N SER A 374 14.22 -11.05 18.34
CA SER A 374 14.86 -10.96 19.64
C SER A 374 15.37 -12.37 20.01
N THR A 375 16.66 -12.60 19.88
CA THR A 375 17.35 -13.73 20.51
C THR A 375 18.52 -13.18 21.27
#